data_AF-A0A4Q0IDX9-F1
#
_entry.id   AF-A0A4Q0IDX9-F1
#
_cell.length_a   1.000
_cell.length_b   1.000
_cell.length_c   1.000
_cell.angle_alpha   90.00
_cell.angle_beta   90.00
_cell.angle_gamma   90.00
#
_symmetry.space_group_name_H-M   'P 1'
#
loop_
_entity.id
_entity.type
_entity.pdbx_description
1 polymer ?
#
loop_
_entity_poly.entity_id
_entity_poly.type
_entity_poly.pdbx_seq_one_letter_code
_entity_poly.pdbx_strand_id
1 'polypeptide(L)'
;TETKPSLLTPYEVETFLHEFGHGLHGLLTKAKYGSLSGTNVLHDFVELPSQFNENYLTEKEFLDGFARHYETGDSIPAELVDRLIASAQFGAAYACLRQLSFGLLDMAWHTITEPVDSAAKFENAAIESAAMFLPTEGLQFAPPF
;
A
#
# COMPACT_ATOMS: atom_id res chain seq x y z
N THR A 1 -11.39 -21.88 -9.37
CA THR A 1 -12.54 -22.81 -9.54
C THR A 1 -12.04 -24.23 -9.37
N GLU A 2 -12.90 -25.24 -9.41
CA GLU A 2 -12.50 -26.66 -9.30
C GLU A 2 -11.39 -27.07 -10.30
N THR A 3 -11.24 -26.34 -11.42
CA THR A 3 -10.29 -26.65 -12.50
C THR A 3 -9.23 -25.58 -12.76
N LYS A 4 -9.31 -24.41 -12.11
CA LYS A 4 -8.36 -23.30 -12.32
C LYS A 4 -7.87 -22.75 -10.98
N PRO A 5 -6.55 -22.78 -10.70
CA PRO A 5 -6.02 -22.25 -9.46
C PRO A 5 -6.17 -20.72 -9.40
N SER A 6 -6.16 -20.19 -8.17
CA SER A 6 -6.00 -18.75 -7.94
C SER A 6 -4.52 -18.42 -8.07
N LEU A 7 -4.14 -17.71 -9.14
CA LEU A 7 -2.78 -17.22 -9.33
C LEU A 7 -2.74 -15.77 -8.90
N LEU A 8 -1.82 -15.45 -8.00
CA LEU A 8 -1.66 -14.10 -7.47
C LEU A 8 -0.59 -13.35 -8.26
N THR A 9 -0.86 -12.08 -8.51
CA THR A 9 0.14 -11.11 -8.94
C THR A 9 1.12 -10.81 -7.80
N PRO A 10 2.33 -10.31 -8.08
CA PRO A 10 3.25 -9.86 -7.04
C PRO A 10 2.61 -8.84 -6.09
N TYR A 11 1.80 -7.92 -6.60
CA TYR A 11 1.08 -6.91 -5.80
C TYR A 11 0.04 -7.54 -4.85
N GLU A 12 -0.67 -8.58 -5.28
CA GLU A 12 -1.59 -9.31 -4.39
C GLU A 12 -0.84 -10.09 -3.30
N VAL A 13 0.36 -10.61 -3.60
CA VAL A 13 1.22 -11.24 -2.59
C VAL A 13 1.78 -10.20 -1.61
N GLU A 14 2.20 -9.03 -2.10
CA GLU A 14 2.60 -7.89 -1.26
C GLU A 14 1.48 -7.48 -0.31
N THR A 15 0.26 -7.30 -0.84
CA THR A 15 -0.94 -7.00 -0.05
C THR A 15 -1.21 -8.10 0.98
N PHE A 16 -1.08 -9.37 0.59
CA PHE A 16 -1.23 -10.47 1.54
C PHE A 16 -0.22 -10.38 2.68
N LEU A 17 1.05 -10.07 2.37
CA LEU A 17 2.10 -9.92 3.39
C LEU A 17 1.85 -8.70 4.28
N HIS A 18 1.36 -7.60 3.73
CA HIS A 18 0.95 -6.42 4.50
C HIS A 18 -0.09 -6.79 5.56
N GLU A 19 -1.21 -7.38 5.13
CA GLU A 19 -2.30 -7.79 6.03
C GLU A 19 -1.85 -8.87 7.02
N PHE A 20 -0.98 -9.79 6.59
CA PHE A 20 -0.40 -10.79 7.48
C PHE A 20 0.52 -10.16 8.52
N GLY A 21 1.20 -9.05 8.22
CA GLY A 21 1.98 -8.27 9.18
C GLY A 21 1.11 -7.67 10.29
N HIS A 22 -0.08 -7.14 9.96
CA HIS A 22 -1.08 -6.79 10.99
C HIS A 22 -1.56 -8.02 11.78
N GLY A 23 -1.77 -9.15 11.10
CA GLY A 23 -2.10 -10.42 11.73
C GLY A 23 -1.06 -10.84 12.77
N LEU A 24 0.23 -10.76 12.42
CA LEU A 24 1.34 -11.03 13.32
C LEU A 24 1.42 -10.01 14.46
N HIS A 25 1.20 -8.73 14.19
CA HIS A 25 1.12 -7.69 15.22
C HIS A 25 0.05 -8.05 16.27
N GLY A 26 -1.12 -8.50 15.83
CA GLY A 26 -2.18 -9.04 16.68
C GLY A 26 -1.75 -10.28 17.47
N LEU A 27 -1.32 -11.34 16.77
CA LEU A 27 -1.03 -12.66 17.33
C LEU A 27 0.15 -12.68 18.30
N LEU A 28 1.16 -11.85 18.07
CA LEU A 28 2.38 -11.80 18.87
C LEU A 28 2.28 -10.84 20.07
N THR A 29 1.20 -10.06 20.17
CA THR A 29 1.04 -9.11 21.27
C THR A 29 0.90 -9.82 22.61
N LYS A 30 1.64 -9.33 23.61
CA LYS A 30 1.53 -9.74 25.02
C LYS A 30 1.23 -8.51 25.89
N ALA A 31 -0.02 -8.06 25.87
CA ALA A 31 -0.48 -6.91 26.65
C ALA A 31 -1.20 -7.35 27.93
N LYS A 32 -1.03 -6.58 29.01
CA LYS A 32 -1.76 -6.80 30.28
C LYS A 32 -3.23 -6.36 30.19
N TYR A 33 -3.51 -5.33 29.40
CA TYR A 33 -4.82 -4.72 29.26
C TYR A 33 -5.30 -4.88 27.81
N GLY A 34 -6.56 -5.29 27.63
CA GLY A 34 -7.14 -5.45 26.29
C GLY A 34 -7.13 -4.18 25.46
N SER A 35 -7.24 -3.02 26.12
CA SER A 35 -7.12 -1.69 25.49
C SER A 35 -5.71 -1.36 24.99
N LEU A 36 -4.71 -2.21 25.22
CA LEU A 36 -3.34 -2.04 24.71
C LEU A 36 -2.91 -3.24 23.86
N SER A 37 -3.86 -4.10 23.47
CA SER A 37 -3.57 -5.36 22.77
C SER A 37 -3.67 -5.20 21.25
N GLY A 38 -2.87 -5.99 20.53
CA GLY A 38 -2.86 -6.08 19.09
C GLY A 38 -2.44 -4.77 18.43
N THR A 39 -3.19 -4.38 17.39
CA THR A 39 -2.94 -3.19 16.59
C THR A 39 -3.44 -1.89 17.25
N ASN A 40 -3.80 -1.90 18.53
CA ASN A 40 -4.23 -0.69 19.24
C ASN A 40 -3.04 0.16 19.69
N VAL A 41 -2.37 0.74 18.70
CA VAL A 41 -1.20 1.62 18.80
C VAL A 41 -1.52 2.98 18.17
N LEU A 42 -0.55 3.89 18.12
CA LEU A 42 -0.73 5.15 17.39
C LEU A 42 -1.02 4.88 15.91
N HIS A 43 -1.90 5.68 15.32
CA HIS A 43 -2.34 5.47 13.93
C HIS A 43 -1.19 5.64 12.92
N ASP A 44 -0.24 6.52 13.20
CA ASP A 44 0.98 6.70 12.38
C ASP A 44 2.04 5.61 12.61
N PHE A 45 1.82 4.69 13.56
CA PHE A 45 2.71 3.58 13.86
C PHE A 45 2.14 2.23 13.42
N VAL A 46 0.81 2.10 13.31
CA VAL A 46 0.14 0.81 13.07
C VAL A 46 0.57 0.14 11.77
N GLU A 47 0.96 0.94 10.77
CA GLU A 47 1.42 0.49 9.45
C GLU A 47 2.87 0.02 9.43
N LEU A 48 3.68 0.33 10.46
CA LEU A 48 5.10 -0.06 10.46
C LEU A 48 5.27 -1.59 10.41
N PRO A 49 4.57 -2.41 11.22
CA PRO A 49 4.73 -3.86 11.15
C PRO A 49 4.22 -4.48 9.85
N SER A 50 3.15 -3.95 9.25
CA SER A 50 2.62 -4.44 7.97
C SER A 50 3.58 -4.13 6.82
N GLN A 51 4.01 -2.87 6.69
CA GLN A 51 4.99 -2.45 5.67
C GLN A 51 6.36 -3.12 5.84
N PHE A 52 6.80 -3.36 7.08
CA PHE A 52 8.02 -4.12 7.30
C PHE A 52 7.90 -5.55 6.76
N ASN A 53 6.74 -6.18 6.92
CA ASN A 53 6.48 -7.55 6.48
C ASN A 53 6.41 -7.69 4.94
N GLU A 54 6.11 -6.62 4.21
CA GLU A 54 6.12 -6.60 2.74
C GLU A 54 7.53 -6.90 2.16
N ASN A 55 8.60 -6.54 2.87
CA ASN A 55 9.99 -6.71 2.38
C ASN A 55 10.33 -8.17 2.03
N TYR A 56 9.66 -9.14 2.66
CA TYR A 56 9.85 -10.57 2.37
C TYR A 56 9.51 -10.96 0.92
N LEU A 57 8.69 -10.17 0.20
CA LEU A 57 8.39 -10.44 -1.21
C LEU A 57 9.64 -10.39 -2.09
N THR A 58 10.67 -9.66 -1.68
CA THR A 58 11.93 -9.54 -2.43
C THR A 58 13.00 -10.54 -2.01
N GLU A 59 12.74 -11.32 -0.95
CA GLU A 59 13.69 -12.27 -0.38
C GLU A 59 13.57 -13.64 -1.05
N LYS A 60 14.58 -14.02 -1.82
CA LYS A 60 14.59 -15.29 -2.56
C LYS A 60 14.39 -16.52 -1.66
N GLU A 61 15.03 -16.55 -0.51
CA GLU A 61 14.91 -17.65 0.46
C GLU A 61 13.46 -17.80 0.96
N PHE A 62 12.76 -16.69 1.19
CA PHE A 62 11.36 -16.71 1.59
C PHE A 62 10.47 -17.22 0.46
N LEU A 63 10.66 -16.70 -0.75
CA LEU A 63 9.93 -17.16 -1.94
C LEU A 63 10.15 -18.64 -2.23
N ASP A 64 11.36 -19.16 -1.98
CA ASP A 64 11.66 -20.58 -2.09
C ASP A 64 10.83 -21.45 -1.15
N GLY A 65 10.21 -20.89 -0.12
CA GLY A 65 9.27 -21.60 0.74
C GLY A 65 7.93 -21.97 0.07
N PHE A 66 7.47 -21.21 -0.93
CA PHE A 66 6.11 -21.40 -1.48
C PHE A 66 5.95 -21.09 -2.98
N ALA A 67 6.78 -20.22 -3.57
CA ALA A 67 6.64 -19.78 -4.94
C ALA A 67 7.06 -20.91 -5.91
N ARG A 68 6.05 -21.61 -6.44
CA ARG A 68 6.20 -22.73 -7.37
C ARG A 68 5.32 -22.54 -8.60
N HIS A 69 5.82 -22.96 -9.76
CA HIS A 69 5.00 -23.04 -10.97
C HIS A 69 3.86 -24.05 -10.75
N TYR A 70 2.62 -23.64 -11.00
CA TYR A 70 1.44 -24.42 -10.57
C TYR A 70 1.29 -25.77 -11.30
N GLU A 71 1.90 -25.93 -12.48
CA GLU A 71 1.86 -27.19 -13.25
C GLU A 71 3.08 -28.07 -13.03
N THR A 72 4.28 -27.47 -12.95
CA THR A 72 5.55 -28.21 -12.95
C THR A 72 6.13 -28.38 -11.56
N GLY A 73 5.75 -27.53 -10.61
CA GLY A 73 6.34 -27.50 -9.27
C GLY A 73 7.75 -26.91 -9.23
N ASP A 74 8.23 -26.31 -10.32
CA ASP A 74 9.55 -25.68 -10.36
C ASP A 74 9.56 -24.42 -9.49
N SER A 75 10.70 -24.16 -8.84
CA SER A 75 10.88 -22.95 -8.03
C SER A 75 11.04 -21.71 -8.90
N ILE A 76 10.65 -20.55 -8.37
CA ILE A 76 10.86 -19.27 -9.07
C ILE A 76 12.36 -19.07 -9.39
N PRO A 77 12.74 -18.83 -10.65
CA PRO A 77 14.13 -18.50 -11.00
C PRO A 77 14.59 -17.22 -10.33
N ALA A 78 15.84 -17.19 -9.86
CA ALA A 78 16.42 -15.99 -9.23
C ALA A 78 16.37 -14.75 -10.14
N GLU A 79 16.60 -14.93 -11.45
CA GLU A 79 16.53 -13.85 -12.44
C GLU A 79 15.15 -13.16 -12.47
N LEU A 80 14.04 -13.89 -12.23
CA LEU A 80 12.71 -13.28 -12.19
C LEU A 80 12.52 -12.42 -10.93
N VAL A 81 13.12 -12.83 -9.81
CA VAL A 81 13.12 -12.04 -8.56
C VAL A 81 13.94 -10.76 -8.75
N ASP A 82 15.12 -10.86 -9.37
CA ASP A 82 15.95 -9.69 -9.67
C ASP A 82 15.22 -8.69 -10.58
N ARG A 83 14.46 -9.20 -11.57
CA ARG A 83 13.64 -8.36 -12.45
C ARG A 83 12.46 -7.72 -11.71
N LEU A 84 11.84 -8.42 -10.77
CA LEU A 84 10.80 -7.85 -9.91
C LEU A 84 11.35 -6.66 -9.12
N ILE A 85 12.50 -6.85 -8.44
CA ILE A 85 13.18 -5.80 -7.67
C ILE A 85 13.56 -4.61 -8.57
N ALA A 86 14.17 -4.86 -9.72
CA ALA A 86 14.56 -3.81 -10.66
C ALA A 86 13.34 -3.03 -11.19
N SER A 87 12.19 -3.69 -11.33
CA SER A 87 10.96 -3.04 -11.79
C SER A 87 10.30 -2.12 -10.76
N ALA A 88 10.63 -2.24 -9.47
CA ALA A 88 9.99 -1.47 -8.39
C ALA A 88 10.18 0.05 -8.52
N GLN A 89 11.17 0.52 -9.28
CA GLN A 89 11.37 1.95 -9.54
C GLN A 89 10.41 2.51 -10.60
N PHE A 90 9.81 1.65 -11.41
CA PHE A 90 8.84 2.08 -12.41
C PHE A 90 7.58 2.61 -11.72
N GLY A 91 7.27 3.88 -11.95
CA GLY A 91 6.09 4.53 -11.35
C GLY A 91 6.26 4.96 -9.88
N ALA A 92 7.42 4.79 -9.26
CA ALA A 92 7.64 5.15 -7.85
C ALA A 92 7.39 6.65 -7.57
N ALA A 93 7.81 7.55 -8.48
CA ALA A 93 7.53 8.99 -8.36
C ALA A 93 6.03 9.30 -8.43
N TYR A 94 5.30 8.62 -9.31
CA TYR A 94 3.85 8.76 -9.42
C TYR A 94 3.15 8.30 -8.14
N ALA A 95 3.53 7.13 -7.61
CA ALA A 95 2.99 6.61 -6.36
C ALA A 95 3.26 7.56 -5.18
N CYS A 96 4.47 8.11 -5.10
CA CYS A 96 4.85 9.08 -4.07
C CYS A 96 4.03 10.37 -4.15
N LEU A 97 3.95 11.01 -5.32
CA LEU A 97 3.18 12.23 -5.52
C LEU A 97 1.67 12.02 -5.30
N ARG A 98 1.14 10.85 -5.67
CA ARG A 98 -0.24 10.45 -5.35
C ARG A 98 -0.46 10.38 -3.84
N GLN A 99 0.44 9.71 -3.10
CA GLN A 99 0.33 9.59 -1.65
C GLN A 99 0.44 10.96 -0.95
N LEU A 100 1.34 11.83 -1.42
CA LEU A 100 1.45 13.21 -0.95
C LEU A 100 0.16 13.98 -1.22
N SER A 101 -0.44 13.82 -2.41
CA SER A 101 -1.71 14.47 -2.73
C SER A 101 -2.82 14.04 -1.76
N PHE A 102 -2.90 12.76 -1.38
CA PHE A 102 -3.85 12.28 -0.38
C PHE A 102 -3.62 12.90 1.00
N GLY A 103 -2.36 12.93 1.47
CA GLY A 103 -2.03 13.53 2.77
C GLY A 103 -2.28 15.04 2.81
N LEU A 104 -1.94 15.77 1.75
CA LEU A 104 -2.20 17.20 1.63
C LEU A 104 -3.70 17.51 1.62
N LEU A 105 -4.47 16.72 0.87
CA LEU A 105 -5.92 16.84 0.79
C LEU A 105 -6.58 16.59 2.15
N ASP A 106 -6.17 15.53 2.84
CA ASP A 106 -6.66 15.18 4.17
C ASP A 106 -6.39 16.30 5.19
N MET A 107 -5.14 16.77 5.24
CA MET A 107 -4.75 17.88 6.11
C MET A 107 -5.51 19.17 5.79
N ALA A 108 -5.72 19.47 4.51
CA ALA A 108 -6.48 20.65 4.10
C ALA A 108 -7.91 20.59 4.63
N TRP A 109 -8.64 19.49 4.38
CA TRP A 109 -10.02 19.34 4.86
C TRP A 109 -10.14 19.41 6.39
N HIS A 110 -9.17 18.86 7.13
CA HIS A 110 -9.19 18.85 8.60
C HIS A 110 -8.65 20.13 9.26
N THR A 111 -8.23 21.13 8.49
CA THR A 111 -7.71 22.41 9.00
C THR A 111 -8.51 23.63 8.55
N ILE A 112 -9.67 23.43 7.94
CA ILE A 112 -10.58 24.50 7.50
C ILE A 112 -11.05 25.34 8.71
N THR A 113 -10.97 26.66 8.58
CA THR A 113 -11.49 27.62 9.57
C THR A 113 -12.71 28.41 9.07
N GLU A 114 -12.95 28.43 7.75
CA GLU A 114 -14.02 29.19 7.09
C GLU A 114 -14.81 28.29 6.13
N PRO A 115 -16.09 28.58 5.84
CA PRO A 115 -16.87 27.78 4.90
C PRO A 115 -16.20 27.62 3.52
N VAL A 116 -16.25 26.41 2.95
CA VAL A 116 -15.75 26.11 1.60
C VAL A 116 -16.87 26.26 0.58
N ASP A 117 -16.78 27.27 -0.27
CA ASP A 117 -17.78 27.55 -1.31
C ASP A 117 -17.74 26.56 -2.49
N SER A 118 -16.58 25.96 -2.75
CA SER A 118 -16.39 25.00 -3.84
C SER A 118 -15.34 23.95 -3.48
N ALA A 119 -15.78 22.71 -3.30
CA ALA A 119 -14.90 21.58 -3.05
C ALA A 119 -13.84 21.44 -4.15
N ALA A 120 -14.23 21.45 -5.43
CA ALA A 120 -13.28 21.29 -6.52
C ALA A 120 -12.17 22.36 -6.53
N LYS A 121 -12.48 23.63 -6.25
CA LYS A 121 -11.44 24.68 -6.16
C LYS A 121 -10.54 24.47 -4.95
N PHE A 122 -11.14 24.10 -3.82
CA PHE A 122 -10.41 23.83 -2.57
C PHE A 122 -9.44 22.67 -2.72
N GLU A 123 -9.90 21.54 -3.23
CA GLU A 123 -9.08 20.32 -3.41
C GLU A 123 -7.95 20.56 -4.41
N ASN A 124 -8.23 21.22 -5.54
CA ASN A 124 -7.20 21.55 -6.54
C ASN A 124 -6.11 22.47 -5.96
N ALA A 125 -6.49 23.43 -5.12
CA ALA A 125 -5.52 24.28 -4.43
C ALA A 125 -4.72 23.49 -3.37
N ALA A 126 -5.37 22.57 -2.65
CA ALA A 126 -4.72 21.79 -1.60
C ALA A 126 -3.59 20.89 -2.12
N ILE A 127 -3.75 20.33 -3.32
CA ILE A 127 -2.80 19.38 -3.91
C ILE A 127 -1.83 20.00 -4.93
N GLU A 128 -1.86 21.32 -5.14
CA GLU A 128 -1.14 22.00 -6.23
C GLU A 128 0.36 21.64 -6.27
N SER A 129 1.00 21.52 -5.09
CA SER A 129 2.42 21.18 -4.97
C SER A 129 2.77 19.72 -5.35
N ALA A 130 1.77 18.84 -5.40
CA ALA A 130 1.92 17.42 -5.75
C ALA A 130 1.15 17.06 -7.04
N ALA A 131 0.60 18.05 -7.76
CA ALA A 131 -0.22 17.83 -8.94
C ALA A 131 0.59 17.21 -10.10
N MET A 132 0.09 16.10 -10.64
CA MET A 132 0.69 15.39 -11.77
C MET A 132 -0.06 15.59 -13.09
N PHE A 133 -1.34 15.95 -13.01
CA PHE A 133 -2.23 16.13 -14.15
C PHE A 133 -2.96 17.47 -14.04
N LEU A 134 -3.35 18.02 -15.19
CA LEU A 134 -4.18 19.22 -15.22
C LEU A 134 -5.57 18.91 -14.65
N PRO A 135 -6.14 19.83 -13.85
CA PRO A 135 -7.49 19.67 -13.36
C PRO A 135 -8.49 19.65 -14.52
N THR A 136 -9.48 18.77 -14.42
CA THR A 136 -10.59 18.73 -15.37
C THR A 136 -11.71 19.63 -14.86
N GLU A 137 -12.20 20.54 -15.70
CA GLU A 137 -13.27 21.47 -15.32
C GLU A 137 -14.52 20.72 -14.84
N GLY A 138 -15.06 21.14 -13.69
CA GLY A 138 -16.26 20.55 -13.10
C GLY A 138 -16.03 19.23 -12.34
N LEU A 139 -14.82 18.68 -12.33
CA LEU A 139 -14.49 17.48 -11.56
C LEU A 139 -13.77 17.85 -10.25
N GLN A 140 -14.11 17.12 -9.20
CA GLN A 140 -13.36 17.07 -7.95
C GLN A 140 -12.04 16.32 -8.17
N PHE A 141 -11.15 16.37 -7.18
CA PHE A 141 -9.97 15.52 -7.19
C PHE A 141 -10.40 14.07 -7.33
N ALA A 142 -10.11 13.47 -8.49
CA ALA A 142 -10.30 12.05 -8.67
C ALA A 142 -9.11 11.36 -8.01
N PRO A 143 -9.33 10.43 -7.07
CA PRO A 143 -8.33 9.48 -6.68
C PRO A 143 -8.44 8.28 -7.64
N PRO A 144 -7.82 8.27 -8.85
CA PRO A 144 -7.74 7.03 -9.58
C PRO A 144 -7.00 6.02 -8.70
N PHE A 145 -7.68 4.91 -8.41
CA PHE A 145 -7.11 3.66 -7.94
C PHE A 145 -6.78 2.81 -9.17
#